data_AF-A0AA39PJ60-F1
#
_entry.id   AF-A0AA39PJ60-F1
#
_cell.length_a   1.000
_cell.length_b   1.000
_cell.length_c   1.000
_cell.angle_alpha   90.00
_cell.angle_beta   90.00
_cell.angle_gamma   90.00
#
_symmetry.space_group_name_H-M   'P 1'
#
loop_
_entity.id
_entity.type
_entity.pdbx_description
1 polymer ?
#
loop_
_entity_poly.entity_id
_entity_poly.type
_entity_poly.pdbx_seq_one_letter_code
_entity_poly.pdbx_strand_id
1 'polypeptide(L)'
;MVMAFIGITTIHLGDGSWVRESGVLNSVLGMSVVTTWKVGMLIAVFSVLMRVKTEDEFLRREFGEKWEKWAHDVPYRLVPGLY
;
A
#
# COMPACT_ATOMS: atom_id res chain seq x y z
N MET A 1 3.75 -3.28 4.60
CA MET A 1 2.67 -3.70 3.68
C MET A 1 2.62 -2.90 2.38
N VAL A 2 2.67 -1.57 2.40
CA VAL A 2 2.64 -0.74 1.16
C VAL A 2 3.72 -1.15 0.14
N MET A 3 4.97 -1.31 0.58
CA MET A 3 6.07 -1.78 -0.28
C MET A 3 5.81 -3.16 -0.92
N ALA A 4 5.14 -4.06 -0.20
CA ALA A 4 4.81 -5.38 -0.74
C ALA A 4 3.73 -5.28 -1.84
N PHE A 5 2.75 -4.39 -1.69
CA PHE A 5 1.76 -4.13 -2.73
C PHE A 5 2.36 -3.46 -3.96
N ILE A 6 3.33 -2.57 -3.77
CA ILE A 6 4.09 -1.99 -4.89
C ILE A 6 4.85 -3.12 -5.61
N GLY A 7 5.63 -3.92 -4.87
CA GLY A 7 6.41 -5.02 -5.43
C GLY A 7 5.58 -6.05 -6.19
N ILE A 8 4.45 -6.49 -5.64
CA ILE A 8 3.58 -7.47 -6.32
C ILE A 8 2.97 -6.88 -7.59
N THR A 9 2.61 -5.59 -7.57
CA THR A 9 2.11 -4.87 -8.75
C THR A 9 3.18 -4.77 -9.82
N THR A 10 4.42 -4.44 -9.46
CA THR A 10 5.54 -4.37 -10.39
C THR A 10 5.85 -5.74 -11.01
N ILE A 11 5.85 -6.82 -10.22
CA ILE A 11 6.12 -8.17 -10.74
C ILE A 11 5.04 -8.62 -11.73
N HIS A 12 3.77 -8.33 -11.44
CA HIS A 12 2.66 -8.80 -12.28
C HIS A 12 2.35 -7.88 -13.47
N LEU A 13 2.75 -6.62 -13.44
CA LEU A 13 2.46 -5.64 -14.51
C LEU A 13 3.73 -5.16 -15.25
N GLY A 14 4.92 -5.59 -14.82
CA GLY A 14 6.19 -5.28 -15.48
C GLY A 14 6.38 -6.05 -16.79
N ASP A 15 7.27 -5.56 -17.65
CA ASP A 15 7.64 -6.23 -18.91
C ASP A 15 8.19 -7.63 -18.62
N GLY A 16 7.82 -8.63 -19.45
CA GLY A 16 8.18 -10.03 -19.22
C GLY A 16 7.35 -10.74 -18.14
N SER A 17 6.37 -10.07 -17.52
CA SER A 17 5.43 -10.70 -16.58
C SER A 17 4.45 -11.61 -17.29
N TRP A 18 3.98 -12.65 -16.61
CA TRP A 18 2.99 -13.59 -17.15
C TRP A 18 1.71 -12.87 -17.64
N VAL A 19 1.25 -11.82 -16.96
CA VAL A 19 0.06 -11.07 -17.38
C VAL A 19 0.26 -10.40 -18.74
N ARG A 20 1.46 -9.90 -19.03
CA ARG A 20 1.78 -9.26 -20.32
C ARG A 20 2.07 -10.28 -21.41
N GLU A 21 2.75 -11.38 -21.08
CA GLU A 21 3.23 -12.35 -22.08
C GLU A 21 2.22 -13.48 -22.40
N SER A 22 1.31 -13.82 -21.49
CA SER A 22 0.40 -14.98 -21.66
C SER A 22 -0.73 -14.77 -22.68
N GLY A 23 -0.93 -13.55 -23.16
CA GLY A 23 -2.08 -13.19 -23.99
C GLY A 23 -3.42 -13.15 -23.24
N VAL A 24 -3.43 -13.30 -21.91
CA VAL A 24 -4.66 -13.23 -21.09
C VAL A 24 -5.42 -11.91 -21.30
N LEU A 25 -4.70 -10.82 -21.54
CA LEU A 25 -5.25 -9.49 -21.81
C LEU A 25 -5.95 -9.38 -23.18
N ASN A 26 -5.79 -10.35 -24.08
CA ASN A 26 -6.52 -10.40 -25.36
C ASN A 26 -7.98 -10.86 -25.19
N SER A 27 -8.35 -11.34 -23.99
CA SER A 27 -9.69 -11.76 -23.66
C SER A 27 -10.40 -10.75 -22.75
N VAL A 28 -11.70 -10.53 -22.98
CA VAL A 28 -12.53 -9.64 -22.14
C VAL A 28 -12.54 -10.13 -20.68
N LEU A 29 -12.62 -11.45 -20.48
CA LEU A 29 -12.60 -12.04 -19.14
C LEU A 29 -11.26 -11.79 -18.43
N GLY A 30 -10.14 -12.04 -19.11
CA GLY A 30 -8.80 -11.83 -18.56
C GLY A 30 -8.56 -10.36 -18.22
N MET A 31 -8.98 -9.45 -19.10
CA MET A 31 -8.90 -8.00 -18.84
C MET A 31 -9.74 -7.59 -17.63
N SER A 32 -10.94 -8.17 -17.47
CA SER A 32 -11.82 -7.92 -16.33
C SER A 32 -11.18 -8.39 -15.02
N VAL A 33 -10.63 -9.60 -14.99
CA VAL A 33 -9.95 -10.17 -13.81
C VAL A 33 -8.75 -9.31 -13.41
N VAL A 34 -7.87 -8.99 -14.36
CA VAL A 34 -6.67 -8.17 -14.09
C VAL A 34 -7.06 -6.77 -13.61
N THR A 35 -8.11 -6.18 -14.17
CA THR A 35 -8.60 -4.87 -13.75
C THR A 35 -9.16 -4.89 -12.34
N THR A 36 -9.99 -5.88 -12.00
CA THR A 36 -10.51 -6.07 -10.63
C THR A 36 -9.38 -6.24 -9.63
N TRP A 37 -8.36 -7.05 -9.97
CA TRP A 37 -7.18 -7.24 -9.13
C TRP A 37 -6.40 -5.94 -8.91
N LYS A 38 -6.15 -5.15 -9.97
CA LYS A 38 -5.50 -3.84 -9.88
C LYS A 38 -6.26 -2.89 -8.96
N VAL A 39 -7.58 -2.79 -9.12
CA VAL A 39 -8.44 -1.95 -8.26
C VAL A 39 -8.36 -2.42 -6.80
N GLY A 40 -8.41 -3.73 -6.56
CA GLY A 40 -8.24 -4.30 -5.23
C GLY A 40 -6.90 -3.94 -4.58
N MET A 41 -5.81 -3.99 -5.36
CA MET A 41 -4.47 -3.58 -4.87
C MET A 41 -4.41 -2.09 -4.51
N LEU A 42 -5.03 -1.22 -5.32
CA LEU A 42 -5.12 0.21 -4.98
C LEU A 42 -5.90 0.43 -3.68
N ILE A 43 -7.07 -0.20 -3.54
CA ILE A 43 -7.88 -0.12 -2.32
C ILE A 43 -7.06 -0.59 -1.12
N ALA A 44 -6.36 -1.72 -1.22
CA ALA A 44 -5.53 -2.24 -0.13
C ALA A 44 -4.42 -1.27 0.29
N VAL A 45 -3.73 -0.63 -0.66
CA VAL A 45 -2.73 0.41 -0.37
C VAL A 45 -3.37 1.59 0.37
N PHE A 46 -4.48 2.12 -0.12
CA PHE A 46 -5.19 3.23 0.54
C PHE A 46 -5.66 2.86 1.95
N SER A 47 -6.21 1.66 2.14
CA SER A 47 -6.64 1.18 3.46
C SER A 47 -5.48 1.13 4.46
N VAL A 48 -4.30 0.65 4.05
CA VAL A 48 -3.12 0.63 4.92
C VAL A 48 -2.65 2.04 5.25
N LEU A 49 -2.64 2.96 4.28
CA LEU A 49 -2.24 4.35 4.53
C LEU A 49 -3.21 5.06 5.49
N MET A 50 -4.51 4.87 5.33
CA MET A 50 -5.51 5.45 6.25
C MET A 50 -5.37 4.90 7.66
N ARG A 51 -5.08 3.59 7.79
CA ARG A 51 -4.93 2.92 9.08
C ARG A 51 -3.80 3.50 9.93
N VAL A 52 -2.70 3.94 9.30
CA VAL A 52 -1.56 4.53 10.01
C VAL A 52 -1.99 5.77 10.81
N LYS A 53 -2.80 6.65 10.23
CA LYS A 53 -3.30 7.84 10.94
C LYS A 53 -4.17 7.45 12.14
N THR A 54 -5.06 6.47 11.96
CA THR A 54 -5.95 6.01 13.04
C THR A 54 -5.17 5.37 14.20
N GLU A 55 -4.17 4.54 13.89
CA GLU A 55 -3.31 3.92 14.90
C GLU A 55 -2.45 4.96 15.62
N ASP A 56 -1.90 5.94 14.91
CA ASP A 56 -1.13 7.04 15.47
C ASP A 56 -1.96 7.89 16.44
N GLU A 57 -3.19 8.25 16.06
CA GLU A 57 -4.13 8.95 16.94
C GLU A 57 -4.52 8.13 18.16
N PHE A 58 -4.69 6.82 18.00
CA PHE A 58 -4.97 5.90 19.12
C PHE A 58 -3.79 5.87 20.09
N LEU A 59 -2.55 5.67 19.59
CA LEU A 59 -1.34 5.66 20.42
C LEU A 59 -1.13 7.00 21.15
N ARG A 60 -1.40 8.13 20.49
CA ARG A 60 -1.35 9.44 21.13
C ARG A 60 -2.33 9.55 22.29
N ARG A 61 -3.56 9.05 22.14
CA ARG A 61 -4.58 9.06 23.20
C ARG A 61 -4.20 8.19 24.39
N GLU A 62 -3.64 7.00 24.14
CA GLU A 62 -3.27 6.05 25.20
C GLU A 62 -2.00 6.47 25.96
N PHE A 63 -0.99 7.01 25.27
CA PHE A 63 0.33 7.27 25.86
C PHE A 63 0.62 8.75 26.15
N GLY A 64 -0.18 9.69 25.64
CA GLY A 64 -0.11 11.12 25.96
C GLY A 64 1.28 11.73 25.77
N GLU A 65 1.84 12.34 26.83
CA GLU A 65 3.15 13.00 26.79
C GLU A 65 4.30 12.09 26.34
N LYS A 66 4.23 10.79 26.64
CA LYS A 66 5.26 9.84 26.17
C LYS A 66 5.25 9.71 24.66
N TRP A 67 4.05 9.72 24.07
CA TRP A 67 3.90 9.69 22.62
C TRP A 67 4.39 10.99 21.99
N GLU A 68 4.05 12.15 22.56
CA GLU A 68 4.51 13.46 22.04
C GLU A 68 6.04 13.57 22.03
N LYS A 69 6.71 13.15 23.11
CA LYS A 69 8.18 13.13 23.17
C LYS A 69 8.78 12.17 22.13
N TRP A 70 8.20 10.99 21.99
CA TRP A 70 8.66 10.01 21.00
C TRP A 70 8.43 10.50 19.55
N ALA A 71 7.27 11.10 19.27
CA ALA A 71 6.92 11.61 17.94
C ALA A 71 7.79 12.79 17.51
N HIS A 72 8.28 13.58 18.47
CA HIS A 72 9.30 14.60 18.22
C HIS A 72 10.62 13.99 17.73
N ASP A 73 11.08 12.91 18.38
CA ASP A 73 12.36 12.25 18.04
C ASP A 73 12.25 11.40 16.77
N VAL A 74 11.04 10.91 16.46
CA VAL A 74 10.74 10.08 15.28
C VAL A 74 9.60 10.70 14.46
N PRO A 75 9.89 11.75 13.66
CA PRO A 75 8.84 12.52 12.99
C PRO A 75 8.19 11.80 11.81
N TYR A 76 8.80 10.74 11.28
CA TYR A 76 8.31 10.05 10.07
C TYR A 76 7.45 8.84 10.42
N ARG A 77 6.22 8.80 9.88
CA ARG A 77 5.25 7.73 10.18
C ARG A 77 5.49 6.42 9.43
N LEU A 78 5.99 6.48 8.20
CA LEU A 78 6.12 5.31 7.32
C LEU A 78 7.46 5.23 6.61
N VAL A 79 7.85 6.31 5.93
CA VAL A 79 9.08 6.35 5.13
C VAL A 79 9.95 7.48 5.66
N PRO A 80 11.18 7.19 6.12
CA PRO A 80 12.09 8.24 6.55
C PRO A 80 12.29 9.29 5.45
N GLY A 81 12.15 10.57 5.80
CA GLY A 81 12.25 11.68 4.85
C GLY A 81 10.94 12.08 4.17
N LEU A 82 9.83 11.35 4.38
CA LEU A 82 8.50 11.71 3.89
C LEU A 82 7.50 11.80 5.06
N TYR A 83 6.80 12.93 5.15
CA TYR A 83 5.73 13.16 6.13
C TYR A 83 4.37 13.15 5.46
#